data_AF-A0A8J5MQZ1-F1
#
_entry.id   AF-A0A8J5MQZ1-F1
#
_cell.length_a   1.000
_cell.length_b   1.000
_cell.length_c   1.000
_cell.angle_alpha   90.00
_cell.angle_beta   90.00
_cell.angle_gamma   90.00
#
_symmetry.space_group_name_H-M   'P 1'
#
loop_
_entity.id
_entity.type
_entity.pdbx_description
1 polymer ?
#
loop_
_entity_poly.entity_id
_entity_poly.type
_entity_poly.pdbx_seq_one_letter_code
_entity_poly.pdbx_strand_id
1 'polypeptide(L)'
;MKLKSLSLEEKNKVLDRVDAGESMRLVCEEFGIKSSTFYDIKKSRDKIRKYSLSLEDPGRSKKVQKRIKPTMFVDLDQAVYKWYKHERASGINVRGVDIQNTAVSLAKHLKIRGFHASAGTMSKVTPQKGKRVRLSVEKKLEIVEKLEKGTSVSSIMAEYAISRTQVYDIRATKKNLRDYSLKTETCVTTKEKKSALSIKSIKKPKFSTIDEAVYDWYREQRAEGVPVRGIELQAVAMRIASILNIEGFQASGGWLQKFSARHNISNQPIGGENSAQYVEESDQLRLDNSLL
;
A
#
# COMPACT_ATOMS: atom_id res chain seq x y z
N MET A 1 23.51 -17.49 0.11
CA MET A 1 22.11 -17.81 0.50
C MET A 1 21.58 -16.74 1.45
N LYS A 2 20.45 -16.11 1.13
CA LYS A 2 19.78 -15.16 2.03
C LYS A 2 19.16 -15.92 3.21
N LEU A 3 19.33 -15.42 4.44
CA LEU A 3 18.75 -16.02 5.64
C LEU A 3 17.21 -15.96 5.58
N LYS A 4 16.54 -17.12 5.65
CA LYS A 4 15.08 -17.19 5.73
C LYS A 4 14.63 -16.77 7.13
N SER A 5 13.92 -15.65 7.20
CA SER A 5 13.35 -15.16 8.46
C SER A 5 11.99 -15.82 8.71
N LEU A 6 11.93 -16.68 9.74
CA LEU A 6 10.73 -17.40 10.17
C LEU A 6 9.79 -16.52 11.01
N SER A 7 8.48 -16.72 10.80
CA SER A 7 7.39 -16.19 11.61
C SER A 7 7.35 -16.81 13.01
N LEU A 8 6.60 -16.18 13.92
CA LEU A 8 6.40 -16.68 15.27
C LEU A 8 5.66 -18.04 15.27
N GLU A 9 4.73 -18.24 14.33
CA GLU A 9 4.04 -19.52 14.17
C GLU A 9 5.00 -20.62 13.71
N GLU A 10 5.81 -20.37 12.68
CA GLU A 10 6.81 -21.33 12.20
C GLU A 10 7.83 -21.67 13.29
N LYS A 11 8.25 -20.69 14.10
CA LYS A 11 9.15 -20.93 15.24
C LYS A 11 8.53 -21.82 16.32
N ASN A 12 7.22 -21.72 16.58
CA ASN A 12 6.54 -22.63 17.52
C ASN A 12 6.47 -24.05 16.93
N LYS A 13 6.12 -24.20 15.64
CA LYS A 13 6.13 -25.51 14.96
C LYS A 13 7.50 -26.19 15.01
N VAL A 14 8.58 -25.42 14.84
CA VAL A 14 9.95 -25.92 15.03
C VAL A 14 10.16 -26.42 16.47
N LEU A 15 9.72 -25.67 17.49
CA LEU A 15 9.84 -26.10 18.89
C LEU A 15 8.98 -27.33 19.21
N ASP A 16 7.79 -27.45 18.64
CA ASP A 16 6.90 -28.59 18.88
C ASP A 16 7.53 -29.89 18.34
N ARG A 17 8.23 -29.82 17.21
CA ARG A 17 8.99 -30.95 16.65
C ARG A 17 10.26 -31.29 17.43
N VAL A 18 10.92 -30.27 17.97
CA VAL A 18 12.04 -30.46 18.90
C VAL A 18 11.57 -31.20 20.15
N ASP A 19 10.37 -30.88 20.64
CA ASP A 19 9.76 -31.51 21.80
C ASP A 19 9.32 -32.95 21.51
N ALA A 20 8.88 -33.23 20.29
CA ALA A 20 8.60 -34.57 19.79
C ALA A 20 9.87 -35.41 19.56
N GLY A 21 11.06 -34.84 19.75
CA GLY A 21 12.34 -35.54 19.60
C GLY A 21 12.80 -35.74 18.15
N GLU A 22 12.24 -34.99 17.19
CA GLU A 22 12.62 -35.12 15.79
C GLU A 22 14.09 -34.73 15.53
N SER A 23 14.69 -35.37 14.52
CA SER A 23 16.07 -35.09 14.11
C SER A 23 16.21 -33.65 13.59
N MET A 24 17.20 -32.92 14.13
CA MET A 24 17.52 -31.54 13.72
C MET A 24 17.66 -31.39 12.20
N ARG A 25 18.27 -32.38 11.52
CA ARG A 25 18.48 -32.31 10.06
C ARG A 25 17.16 -32.23 9.30
N LEU A 26 16.19 -33.05 9.66
CA LEU A 26 14.86 -33.07 9.04
C LEU A 26 14.11 -31.76 9.30
N VAL A 27 14.16 -31.24 10.53
CA VAL A 27 13.55 -29.96 10.88
C VAL A 27 14.21 -28.79 10.12
N CYS A 28 15.52 -28.84 9.90
CA CYS A 28 16.23 -27.81 9.13
C CYS A 28 15.86 -27.84 7.64
N GLU A 29 15.76 -29.03 7.06
CA GLU A 29 15.43 -29.23 5.64
C GLU A 29 14.00 -28.75 5.34
N GLU A 30 13.02 -29.18 6.12
CA GLU A 30 11.61 -28.85 5.88
C GLU A 30 11.33 -27.34 6.03
N PHE A 31 11.88 -26.72 7.07
CA PHE A 31 11.69 -25.29 7.27
C PHE A 31 12.63 -24.43 6.41
N GLY A 32 13.60 -25.04 5.72
CA GLY A 32 14.61 -24.36 4.91
C GLY A 32 15.51 -23.44 5.74
N ILE A 33 15.95 -23.91 6.92
CA ILE A 33 16.78 -23.15 7.86
C ILE A 33 18.14 -23.81 8.09
N LYS A 34 19.15 -23.01 8.45
CA LYS A 34 20.47 -23.52 8.82
C LYS A 34 20.46 -24.06 10.24
N SER A 35 21.36 -25.00 10.53
CA SER A 35 21.52 -25.57 11.89
C SER A 35 21.75 -24.50 12.96
N SER A 36 22.49 -23.42 12.64
CA SER A 36 22.65 -22.29 13.56
C SER A 36 21.33 -21.62 13.93
N THR A 37 20.45 -21.38 12.96
CA THR A 37 19.11 -20.82 13.19
C THR A 37 18.24 -21.74 14.04
N PHE A 38 18.34 -23.06 13.86
CA PHE A 38 17.64 -24.04 14.68
C PHE A 38 18.06 -23.95 16.16
N TYR A 39 19.36 -23.91 16.44
CA TYR A 39 19.85 -23.80 17.82
C TYR A 39 19.50 -22.46 18.46
N ASP A 40 19.53 -21.35 17.71
CA ASP A 40 19.08 -20.05 18.21
C ASP A 40 17.59 -20.05 18.62
N ILE A 41 16.76 -20.73 17.84
CA ILE A 41 15.32 -20.93 18.14
C ILE A 41 15.17 -21.77 19.41
N LYS A 42 15.89 -22.90 19.50
CA LYS A 42 15.87 -23.79 20.66
C LYS A 42 16.33 -23.08 21.94
N LYS A 43 17.39 -22.27 21.86
CA LYS A 43 17.89 -21.46 22.98
C LYS A 43 16.90 -20.39 23.43
N SER A 44 16.08 -19.86 22.52
CA SER A 44 15.07 -18.84 22.81
C SER A 44 13.68 -19.41 23.13
N ARG A 45 13.56 -20.72 23.39
CA ARG A 45 12.29 -21.46 23.55
C ARG A 45 11.29 -20.80 24.49
N ASP A 46 11.69 -20.54 25.73
CA ASP A 46 10.77 -20.01 26.75
C ASP A 46 10.27 -18.61 26.38
N LYS A 47 11.14 -17.81 25.77
CA LYS A 47 10.80 -16.47 25.27
C LYS A 47 9.82 -16.54 24.10
N ILE A 48 9.98 -17.51 23.19
CA ILE A 48 9.08 -17.74 22.05
C ILE A 48 7.70 -18.20 22.56
N ARG A 49 7.66 -19.18 23.48
CA ARG A 49 6.40 -19.72 24.05
C ARG A 49 5.66 -18.71 24.89
N LYS A 50 6.34 -18.04 25.84
CA LYS A 50 5.74 -16.98 26.68
C LYS A 50 5.14 -15.87 25.83
N TYR A 51 5.84 -15.44 24.79
CA TYR A 51 5.33 -14.43 23.86
C TYR A 51 4.14 -14.93 23.03
N SER A 52 4.15 -16.20 22.60
CA SER A 52 3.06 -16.83 21.85
C SER A 52 1.77 -16.94 22.67
N LEU A 53 1.89 -17.25 23.97
CA LEU A 53 0.80 -17.34 24.95
C LEU A 53 0.25 -15.96 25.33
N SER A 54 1.12 -14.96 25.52
CA SER A 54 0.69 -13.57 25.79
C SER A 54 -0.09 -12.91 24.63
N LEU A 55 -0.07 -13.53 23.45
CA LEU A 55 -0.75 -13.09 22.23
C LEU A 55 -1.98 -13.96 21.92
N GLU A 56 -2.82 -14.27 22.90
CA GLU A 56 -4.24 -14.56 22.63
C GLU A 56 -4.94 -13.28 22.10
N ASP A 57 -4.47 -12.76 20.96
CA ASP A 57 -5.02 -11.62 20.27
C ASP A 57 -5.14 -11.92 18.75
N PRO A 58 -6.35 -11.89 18.17
CA PRO A 58 -6.59 -12.05 16.73
C PRO A 58 -6.17 -10.84 15.87
N GLY A 59 -5.75 -9.71 16.47
CA GLY A 59 -5.40 -8.49 15.72
C GLY A 59 -4.00 -8.47 15.09
N ARG A 60 -3.09 -9.35 15.53
CA ARG A 60 -1.72 -9.47 15.02
C ARG A 60 -1.51 -10.87 14.50
N SER A 61 -1.66 -11.07 13.18
CA SER A 61 -1.55 -12.40 12.60
C SER A 61 -0.19 -13.03 12.94
N LYS A 62 -0.19 -14.08 13.78
CA LYS A 62 0.99 -14.88 14.16
C LYS A 62 1.76 -15.37 12.92
N LYS A 63 1.05 -15.52 11.80
CA LYS A 63 1.53 -15.89 10.46
C LYS A 63 2.54 -14.92 9.85
N VAL A 64 2.50 -13.63 10.20
CA VAL A 64 3.32 -12.59 9.53
C VAL A 64 4.45 -12.06 10.41
N GLN A 65 4.36 -12.21 11.73
CA GLN A 65 5.32 -11.60 12.64
C GLN A 65 6.63 -12.41 12.77
N LYS A 66 7.74 -11.88 12.24
CA LYS A 66 9.05 -12.54 12.25
C LYS A 66 9.95 -12.18 13.45
N ARG A 67 9.74 -10.98 14.02
CA ARG A 67 10.54 -10.44 15.15
C ARG A 67 9.69 -10.37 16.43
N ILE A 68 10.19 -10.98 17.50
CA ILE A 68 9.62 -10.85 18.85
C ILE A 68 9.97 -9.45 19.36
N LYS A 69 8.95 -8.67 19.69
CA LYS A 69 9.10 -7.36 20.32
C LYS A 69 8.39 -7.45 21.68
N PRO A 70 9.07 -7.88 22.74
CA PRO A 70 8.47 -7.90 24.06
C PRO A 70 8.15 -6.45 24.43
N THR A 71 6.88 -6.17 24.76
CA THR A 71 6.51 -4.85 25.29
C THR A 71 6.93 -4.83 26.76
N MET A 72 7.41 -3.69 27.26
CA MET A 72 7.87 -3.55 28.65
C MET A 72 6.70 -3.64 29.65
N PHE A 73 5.45 -3.56 29.17
CA PHE A 73 4.24 -3.45 29.97
C PHE A 73 3.14 -4.40 29.44
N VAL A 74 3.46 -5.70 29.31
CA VAL A 74 2.54 -6.71 28.75
C VAL A 74 1.20 -6.73 29.50
N ASP A 75 1.23 -6.69 30.83
CA ASP A 75 0.02 -6.74 31.66
C ASP A 75 -0.86 -5.50 31.46
N LEU A 76 -0.24 -4.33 31.31
CA LEU A 76 -0.93 -3.09 30.99
C LEU A 76 -1.55 -3.13 29.59
N ASP A 77 -0.79 -3.58 28.58
CA ASP A 77 -1.28 -3.73 27.20
C ASP A 77 -2.51 -4.66 27.17
N GLN A 78 -2.46 -5.78 27.90
CA GLN A 78 -3.58 -6.73 27.99
C GLN A 78 -4.80 -6.11 28.68
N ALA A 79 -4.61 -5.37 29.76
CA ALA A 79 -5.69 -4.69 30.48
C ALA A 79 -6.36 -3.61 29.61
N VAL A 80 -5.58 -2.78 28.92
CA VAL A 80 -6.07 -1.75 28.00
C VAL A 80 -6.83 -2.37 26.83
N TYR A 81 -6.36 -3.50 26.29
CA TYR A 81 -7.05 -4.21 25.21
C TYR A 81 -8.39 -4.80 25.65
N LYS A 82 -8.43 -5.45 26.83
CA LYS A 82 -9.68 -6.00 27.40
C LYS A 82 -10.73 -4.90 27.58
N TRP A 83 -10.33 -3.74 28.12
CA TRP A 83 -11.18 -2.57 28.23
C TRP A 83 -11.66 -2.10 26.85
N TYR A 84 -10.76 -1.91 25.87
CA TYR A 84 -11.13 -1.47 24.52
C TYR A 84 -12.18 -2.40 23.88
N LYS A 85 -12.01 -3.72 24.02
CA LYS A 85 -12.96 -4.71 23.47
C LYS A 85 -14.33 -4.60 24.14
N HIS A 86 -14.37 -4.42 25.45
CA HIS A 86 -15.59 -4.23 26.22
C HIS A 86 -16.35 -2.98 25.73
N GLU A 87 -15.70 -1.82 25.68
CA GLU A 87 -16.31 -0.57 25.21
C GLU A 87 -16.86 -0.67 23.78
N ARG A 88 -16.10 -1.33 22.89
CA ARG A 88 -16.53 -1.54 21.50
C ARG A 88 -17.73 -2.49 21.40
N ALA A 89 -17.81 -3.51 22.26
CA ALA A 89 -18.97 -4.40 22.33
C ALA A 89 -20.21 -3.67 22.85
N SER A 90 -20.03 -2.71 23.75
CA SER A 90 -21.10 -1.80 24.24
C SER A 90 -21.48 -0.70 23.23
N GLY A 91 -20.90 -0.70 22.02
CA GLY A 91 -21.22 0.26 20.96
C GLY A 91 -20.52 1.62 21.08
N ILE A 92 -19.59 1.79 22.03
CA ILE A 92 -18.91 3.05 22.28
C ILE A 92 -17.80 3.26 21.25
N ASN A 93 -17.75 4.46 20.67
CA ASN A 93 -16.68 4.85 19.76
C ASN A 93 -15.43 5.28 20.52
N VAL A 94 -14.56 4.32 20.81
CA VAL A 94 -13.28 4.56 21.48
C VAL A 94 -12.29 5.29 20.56
N ARG A 95 -11.94 6.54 20.89
CA ARG A 95 -10.92 7.33 20.18
C ARG A 95 -9.53 7.04 20.73
N GLY A 96 -8.51 7.49 20.00
CA GLY A 96 -7.10 7.33 20.41
C GLY A 96 -6.80 7.95 21.78
N VAL A 97 -7.40 9.11 22.09
CA VAL A 97 -7.24 9.80 23.38
C VAL A 97 -7.87 9.01 24.53
N ASP A 98 -9.00 8.36 24.29
CA ASP A 98 -9.70 7.56 25.30
C ASP A 98 -8.82 6.36 25.71
N ILE A 99 -8.15 5.73 24.74
CA ILE A 99 -7.18 4.64 24.99
C ILE A 99 -5.97 5.14 25.78
N GLN A 100 -5.45 6.33 25.47
CA GLN A 100 -4.34 6.91 26.20
C GLN A 100 -4.69 7.16 27.66
N ASN A 101 -5.86 7.76 27.92
CA ASN A 101 -6.33 8.07 29.26
C ASN A 101 -6.53 6.79 30.09
N THR A 102 -7.17 5.77 29.51
CA THR A 102 -7.34 4.48 30.19
C THR A 102 -6.02 3.80 30.49
N ALA A 103 -5.05 3.86 29.56
CA ALA A 103 -3.72 3.30 29.78
C ALA A 103 -2.96 4.02 30.90
N VAL A 104 -3.07 5.36 31.00
CA VAL A 104 -2.47 6.11 32.13
C VAL A 104 -3.11 5.70 33.45
N SER A 105 -4.45 5.59 33.48
CA SER A 105 -5.19 5.18 34.69
C SER A 105 -4.79 3.77 35.14
N LEU A 106 -4.77 2.81 34.22
CA LEU A 106 -4.37 1.43 34.49
C LEU A 106 -2.90 1.33 34.92
N ALA A 107 -2.00 2.11 34.31
CA ALA A 107 -0.59 2.14 34.71
C ALA A 107 -0.42 2.63 36.16
N LYS A 108 -1.21 3.63 36.57
CA LYS A 108 -1.25 4.12 37.95
C LYS A 108 -1.75 3.04 38.91
N HIS A 109 -2.82 2.33 38.55
CA HIS A 109 -3.37 1.24 39.37
C HIS A 109 -2.40 0.07 39.51
N LEU A 110 -1.69 -0.28 38.43
CA LEU A 110 -0.66 -1.32 38.39
C LEU A 110 0.70 -0.86 38.97
N LYS A 111 0.78 0.37 39.50
CA LYS A 111 2.00 0.97 40.08
C LYS A 111 3.20 0.95 39.12
N ILE A 112 2.95 1.07 37.81
CA ILE A 112 3.99 1.10 36.77
C ILE A 112 4.57 2.52 36.70
N ARG A 113 5.85 2.67 37.04
CA ARG A 113 6.57 3.95 36.93
C ARG A 113 7.14 4.15 35.52
N GLY A 114 7.19 5.40 35.07
CA GLY A 114 7.82 5.79 33.79
C GLY A 114 7.01 5.45 32.53
N PHE A 115 5.77 4.97 32.65
CA PHE A 115 4.90 4.72 31.50
C PHE A 115 4.41 6.04 30.88
N HIS A 116 4.56 6.16 29.56
CA HIS A 116 4.04 7.28 28.76
C HIS A 116 3.09 6.78 27.68
N ALA A 117 1.83 7.24 27.73
CA ALA A 117 0.78 6.88 26.79
C ALA A 117 0.89 7.64 25.46
N SER A 118 1.98 7.44 24.72
CA SER A 118 2.11 7.99 23.36
C SER A 118 1.17 7.29 22.38
N ALA A 119 0.77 7.99 21.31
CA ALA A 119 -0.03 7.40 20.23
C ALA A 119 0.66 6.17 19.60
N GLY A 120 2.00 6.22 19.50
CA GLY A 120 2.81 5.10 19.02
C GLY A 120 2.79 3.89 19.98
N THR A 121 2.78 4.13 21.29
CA THR A 121 2.63 3.07 22.31
C THR A 121 1.25 2.41 22.18
N MET A 122 0.18 3.20 22.09
CA MET A 122 -1.20 2.70 22.03
C MET A 122 -1.54 1.98 20.72
N SER A 123 -0.90 2.38 19.60
CA SER A 123 -1.05 1.69 18.30
C SER A 123 -0.66 0.21 18.31
N LYS A 124 0.08 -0.24 19.34
CA LYS A 124 0.48 -1.64 19.53
C LYS A 124 -0.61 -2.47 20.21
N VAL A 125 -1.49 -1.83 20.97
CA VAL A 125 -2.51 -2.45 21.81
C VAL A 125 -3.85 -2.53 21.08
N THR A 126 -4.13 -1.57 20.20
CA THR A 126 -5.33 -1.60 19.36
C THR A 126 -5.12 -2.50 18.13
N PRO A 127 -6.19 -3.13 17.60
CA PRO A 127 -6.12 -3.88 16.36
C PRO A 127 -5.52 -3.04 15.23
N GLN A 128 -4.56 -3.61 14.51
CA GLN A 128 -3.95 -2.96 13.35
C GLN A 128 -5.05 -2.73 12.31
N LYS A 129 -5.28 -1.46 11.93
CA LYS A 129 -6.14 -1.15 10.79
C LYS A 129 -5.53 -1.77 9.54
N GLY A 130 -6.32 -2.54 8.80
CA GLY A 130 -5.89 -3.12 7.52
C GLY A 130 -5.42 -2.04 6.53
N LYS A 131 -4.59 -2.44 5.55
CA LYS A 131 -4.19 -1.54 4.46
C LYS A 131 -5.44 -1.02 3.75
N ARG A 132 -5.53 0.30 3.53
CA ARG A 132 -6.65 0.93 2.84
C ARG A 132 -6.79 0.36 1.42
N VAL A 133 -7.95 -0.19 1.11
CA VAL A 133 -8.29 -0.68 -0.23
C VAL A 133 -8.52 0.51 -1.16
N ARG A 134 -7.74 0.60 -2.24
CA ARG A 134 -7.90 1.62 -3.28
C ARG A 134 -8.64 1.05 -4.48
N LEU A 135 -9.90 1.45 -4.63
CA LEU A 135 -10.79 1.04 -5.73
C LEU A 135 -10.54 1.88 -7.00
N SER A 136 -10.74 1.25 -8.17
CA SER A 136 -10.81 1.93 -9.47
C SER A 136 -12.08 2.77 -9.59
N VAL A 137 -12.14 3.68 -10.58
CA VAL A 137 -13.34 4.46 -10.88
C VAL A 137 -14.49 3.52 -11.28
N GLU A 138 -14.21 2.51 -12.10
CA GLU A 138 -15.16 1.45 -12.48
C GLU A 138 -15.84 0.82 -11.24
N LYS A 139 -15.05 0.33 -10.28
CA LYS A 139 -15.60 -0.30 -9.06
C LYS A 139 -16.36 0.68 -8.18
N LYS A 140 -15.98 1.96 -8.17
CA LYS A 140 -16.74 2.98 -7.44
C LYS A 140 -18.10 3.26 -8.09
N LEU A 141 -18.19 3.24 -9.43
CA LEU A 141 -19.46 3.39 -10.15
C LEU A 141 -20.39 2.20 -9.89
N GLU A 142 -19.86 0.97 -9.89
CA GLU A 142 -20.61 -0.24 -9.54
C GLU A 142 -21.21 -0.16 -8.12
N ILE A 143 -20.42 0.37 -7.16
CA ILE A 143 -20.90 0.63 -5.80
C ILE A 143 -22.01 1.68 -5.78
N VAL A 144 -21.89 2.77 -6.55
CA VAL A 144 -22.94 3.80 -6.64
C VAL A 144 -24.23 3.19 -7.17
N GLU A 145 -24.16 2.35 -8.20
CA GLU A 145 -25.31 1.67 -8.77
C GLU A 145 -25.97 0.71 -7.76
N LYS A 146 -25.18 -0.10 -7.05
CA LYS A 146 -25.68 -0.98 -5.99
C LYS A 146 -26.35 -0.21 -4.85
N LEU A 147 -25.82 0.95 -4.48
CA LEU A 147 -26.42 1.83 -3.48
C LEU A 147 -27.78 2.40 -3.95
N GLU A 148 -27.90 2.76 -5.23
CA GLU A 148 -29.16 3.26 -5.81
C GLU A 148 -30.20 2.16 -5.98
N LYS A 149 -29.77 0.92 -6.24
CA LYS A 149 -30.61 -0.29 -6.24
C LYS A 149 -31.09 -0.72 -4.83
N GLY A 150 -30.69 0.00 -3.77
CA GLY A 150 -31.11 -0.30 -2.40
C GLY A 150 -30.31 -1.40 -1.70
N THR A 151 -29.15 -1.81 -2.25
CA THR A 151 -28.29 -2.82 -1.59
C THR A 151 -27.80 -2.29 -0.24
N SER A 152 -27.83 -3.14 0.79
CA SER A 152 -27.38 -2.73 2.13
C SER A 152 -25.89 -2.36 2.16
N VAL A 153 -25.55 -1.29 2.89
CA VAL A 153 -24.16 -0.85 3.07
C VAL A 153 -23.29 -1.97 3.66
N SER A 154 -23.85 -2.82 4.51
CA SER A 154 -23.15 -3.97 5.09
C SER A 154 -22.73 -4.99 4.04
N SER A 155 -23.61 -5.30 3.08
CA SER A 155 -23.30 -6.22 1.98
C SER A 155 -22.17 -5.66 1.10
N ILE A 156 -22.25 -4.37 0.74
CA ILE A 156 -21.21 -3.68 -0.05
C ILE A 156 -19.86 -3.68 0.68
N MET A 157 -19.86 -3.44 1.99
CA MET A 157 -18.63 -3.47 2.79
C MET A 157 -17.96 -4.85 2.74
N ALA A 158 -18.75 -5.92 2.86
CA ALA A 158 -18.26 -7.29 2.82
C ALA A 158 -17.72 -7.66 1.43
N GLU A 159 -18.47 -7.34 0.38
CA GLU A 159 -18.12 -7.69 -1.01
C GLU A 159 -16.83 -7.01 -1.50
N TYR A 160 -16.69 -5.70 -1.25
CA TYR A 160 -15.53 -4.94 -1.74
C TYR A 160 -14.39 -4.80 -0.72
N ALA A 161 -14.54 -5.39 0.47
CA ALA A 161 -13.62 -5.28 1.60
C ALA A 161 -13.26 -3.82 1.95
N ILE A 162 -14.27 -2.94 1.94
CA ILE A 162 -14.12 -1.50 2.20
C ILE A 162 -14.76 -1.06 3.52
N SER A 163 -14.28 0.05 4.08
CA SER A 163 -14.86 0.60 5.30
C SER A 163 -16.18 1.31 5.04
N ARG A 164 -17.02 1.40 6.08
CA ARG A 164 -18.29 2.16 6.04
C ARG A 164 -18.07 3.59 5.56
N THR A 165 -17.05 4.27 6.09
CA THR A 165 -16.68 5.63 5.67
C THR A 165 -16.38 5.69 4.17
N GLN A 166 -15.65 4.70 3.63
CA GLN A 166 -15.33 4.66 2.20
C GLN A 166 -16.58 4.52 1.33
N VAL A 167 -17.61 3.78 1.76
CA VAL A 167 -18.89 3.69 1.04
C VAL A 167 -19.58 5.06 0.99
N TYR A 168 -19.62 5.78 2.11
CA TYR A 168 -20.24 7.10 2.17
C TYR A 168 -19.44 8.16 1.38
N ASP A 169 -18.11 8.13 1.42
CA ASP A 169 -17.26 9.01 0.59
C ASP A 169 -17.52 8.78 -0.92
N ILE A 170 -17.68 7.51 -1.32
CA ILE A 170 -18.04 7.15 -2.71
C ILE A 170 -19.41 7.72 -3.06
N ARG A 171 -20.41 7.55 -2.18
CA ARG A 171 -21.75 8.11 -2.37
C ARG A 171 -21.72 9.64 -2.51
N ALA A 172 -20.92 10.33 -1.71
CA ALA A 172 -20.78 11.79 -1.77
C ALA A 172 -20.12 12.26 -3.07
N THR A 173 -19.16 11.49 -3.60
CA THR A 173 -18.44 11.80 -4.85
C THR A 173 -19.12 11.28 -6.12
N LYS A 174 -20.35 10.76 -6.02
CA LYS A 174 -21.07 10.12 -7.13
C LYS A 174 -21.21 10.97 -8.39
N LYS A 175 -21.46 12.28 -8.24
CA LYS A 175 -21.62 13.21 -9.38
C LYS A 175 -20.33 13.30 -10.18
N ASN A 176 -19.22 13.57 -9.51
CA ASN A 176 -17.89 13.67 -10.13
C ASN A 176 -17.48 12.36 -10.83
N LEU A 177 -17.87 11.20 -10.28
CA LEU A 177 -17.60 9.89 -10.89
C LEU A 177 -18.38 9.73 -12.21
N ARG A 178 -19.65 10.14 -12.25
CA ARG A 178 -20.48 10.10 -13.45
C ARG A 178 -20.01 11.09 -14.51
N ASP A 179 -19.75 12.33 -14.12
CA ASP A 179 -19.25 13.38 -15.03
C ASP A 179 -17.93 12.94 -15.69
N TYR A 180 -17.03 12.32 -14.90
CA TYR A 180 -15.80 11.73 -15.44
C TYR A 180 -16.09 10.57 -16.40
N SER A 181 -17.00 9.66 -16.05
CA SER A 181 -17.39 8.55 -16.93
C SER A 181 -17.91 9.07 -18.27
N LEU A 182 -18.81 10.05 -18.25
CA LEU A 182 -19.39 10.67 -19.45
C LEU A 182 -18.31 11.36 -20.30
N LYS A 183 -17.39 12.09 -19.67
CA LYS A 183 -16.25 12.70 -20.38
C LYS A 183 -15.36 11.65 -21.05
N THR A 184 -15.25 10.45 -20.49
CA THR A 184 -14.47 9.36 -21.10
C THR A 184 -15.24 8.58 -22.18
N GLU A 185 -16.52 8.89 -22.43
CA GLU A 185 -17.28 8.27 -23.53
C GLU A 185 -16.92 8.84 -24.91
N THR A 186 -16.23 9.97 -24.95
CA THR A 186 -15.68 10.54 -26.20
C THR A 186 -14.42 9.82 -26.70
N CYS A 187 -13.93 8.80 -25.99
CA CYS A 187 -12.77 8.00 -26.39
C CYS A 187 -13.15 7.00 -27.51
N VAL A 188 -12.34 6.91 -28.57
CA VAL A 188 -12.68 6.23 -29.83
C VAL A 188 -12.70 4.68 -29.71
N THR A 189 -12.00 4.09 -28.73
CA THR A 189 -11.91 2.63 -28.60
C THR A 189 -12.35 2.08 -27.23
N THR A 190 -12.88 0.85 -27.22
CA THR A 190 -13.32 0.13 -26.01
C THR A 190 -12.17 -0.11 -25.02
N LYS A 191 -10.94 -0.29 -25.52
CA LYS A 191 -9.73 -0.49 -24.73
C LYS A 191 -9.34 0.79 -23.98
N GLU A 192 -9.46 1.95 -24.62
CA GLU A 192 -9.20 3.26 -24.01
C GLU A 192 -10.24 3.60 -22.93
N LYS A 193 -11.51 3.28 -23.16
CA LYS A 193 -12.57 3.45 -22.14
C LYS A 193 -12.25 2.64 -20.87
N LYS A 194 -11.90 1.36 -21.02
CA LYS A 194 -11.55 0.48 -19.89
C LYS A 194 -10.30 0.97 -19.16
N SER A 195 -9.29 1.41 -19.92
CA SER A 195 -8.06 2.04 -19.42
C SER A 195 -8.37 3.27 -18.55
N ALA A 196 -9.21 4.20 -19.04
CA ALA A 196 -9.57 5.42 -18.33
C ALA A 196 -10.35 5.15 -17.02
N LEU A 197 -11.24 4.16 -17.01
CA LEU A 197 -12.02 3.81 -15.82
C LEU A 197 -11.25 2.96 -14.78
N SER A 198 -10.09 2.41 -15.17
CA SER A 198 -9.24 1.60 -14.28
C SER A 198 -8.50 2.43 -13.21
N ILE A 199 -8.41 3.75 -13.40
CA ILE A 199 -7.66 4.64 -12.49
C ILE A 199 -8.27 4.66 -11.09
N LYS A 200 -7.43 4.87 -10.07
CA LYS A 200 -7.87 4.87 -8.66
C LYS A 200 -8.27 6.26 -8.13
N SER A 201 -7.96 7.32 -8.87
CA SER A 201 -8.26 8.72 -8.50
C SER A 201 -8.50 9.56 -9.75
N ILE A 202 -9.54 10.39 -9.72
CA ILE A 202 -9.87 11.36 -10.79
C ILE A 202 -9.18 12.71 -10.55
N LYS A 203 -8.45 12.87 -9.44
CA LYS A 203 -7.76 14.13 -9.14
C LYS A 203 -6.74 14.43 -10.24
N LYS A 204 -6.86 15.61 -10.84
CA LYS A 204 -5.88 16.13 -11.78
C LYS A 204 -4.51 16.27 -11.10
N PRO A 205 -3.41 16.05 -11.83
CA PRO A 205 -2.08 16.36 -11.32
C PRO A 205 -1.94 17.86 -11.06
N LYS A 206 -0.96 18.23 -10.21
CA LYS A 206 -0.65 19.64 -9.88
C LYS A 206 -0.38 20.47 -11.14
N PHE A 207 0.30 19.88 -12.11
CA PHE A 207 0.69 20.51 -13.37
C PHE A 207 -0.07 19.88 -14.54
N SER A 208 -1.40 19.94 -14.52
CA SER A 208 -2.23 19.27 -15.53
C SER A 208 -2.03 19.78 -16.94
N THR A 209 -1.73 21.07 -17.12
CA THR A 209 -1.47 21.64 -18.44
C THR A 209 -0.24 21.01 -19.10
N ILE A 210 0.86 20.86 -18.34
CA ILE A 210 2.07 20.17 -18.83
C ILE A 210 1.76 18.70 -19.08
N ASP A 211 1.00 18.07 -18.19
CA ASP A 211 0.64 16.66 -18.30
C ASP A 211 -0.19 16.33 -19.54
N GLU A 212 -1.18 17.16 -19.84
CA GLU A 212 -2.07 17.02 -21.00
C GLU A 212 -1.25 17.25 -22.28
N ALA A 213 -0.45 18.33 -22.35
CA ALA A 213 0.37 18.65 -23.52
C ALA A 213 1.46 17.59 -23.83
N VAL A 214 2.13 17.04 -22.81
CA VAL A 214 3.11 15.95 -23.02
C VAL A 214 2.43 14.68 -23.52
N TYR A 215 1.20 14.41 -23.07
CA TYR A 215 0.46 13.23 -23.51
C TYR A 215 -0.03 13.37 -24.95
N ASP A 216 -0.48 14.55 -25.35
CA ASP A 216 -0.85 14.82 -26.74
C ASP A 216 0.35 14.66 -27.67
N TRP A 217 1.50 15.25 -27.31
CA TRP A 217 2.76 15.03 -28.04
C TRP A 217 3.14 13.55 -28.12
N TYR A 218 3.05 12.81 -27.02
CA TYR A 218 3.33 11.37 -27.01
C TYR A 218 2.41 10.61 -27.98
N ARG A 219 1.12 10.95 -28.03
CA ARG A 219 0.16 10.30 -28.94
C ARG A 219 0.50 10.57 -30.41
N GLU A 220 0.93 11.78 -30.74
CA GLU A 220 1.39 12.16 -32.07
C GLU A 220 2.60 11.32 -32.49
N GLN A 221 3.65 11.27 -31.65
CA GLN A 221 4.83 10.43 -31.94
C GLN A 221 4.45 8.95 -32.14
N ARG A 222 3.53 8.43 -31.33
CA ARG A 222 3.06 7.05 -31.44
C ARG A 222 2.22 6.78 -32.68
N ALA A 223 1.48 7.77 -33.18
CA ALA A 223 0.73 7.67 -34.42
C ALA A 223 1.67 7.61 -35.64
N GLU A 224 2.82 8.29 -35.55
CA GLU A 224 3.89 8.25 -36.55
C GLU A 224 4.79 7.01 -36.46
N GLY A 225 4.55 6.13 -35.47
CA GLY A 225 5.35 4.91 -35.26
C GLY A 225 6.66 5.14 -34.50
N VAL A 226 6.95 6.37 -34.07
CA VAL A 226 8.19 6.70 -33.36
C VAL A 226 8.13 6.15 -31.92
N PRO A 227 9.11 5.34 -31.48
CA PRO A 227 9.18 4.90 -30.11
C PRO A 227 9.69 6.04 -29.22
N VAL A 228 8.98 6.30 -28.13
CA VAL A 228 9.31 7.37 -27.18
C VAL A 228 9.81 6.78 -25.87
N ARG A 229 11.00 7.20 -25.45
CA ARG A 229 11.66 6.83 -24.20
C ARG A 229 11.24 7.76 -23.06
N GLY A 230 11.39 7.27 -21.83
CA GLY A 230 11.11 8.05 -20.63
C GLY A 230 11.91 9.36 -20.53
N ILE A 231 13.16 9.36 -21.00
CA ILE A 231 14.02 10.56 -21.01
C ILE A 231 13.51 11.64 -21.96
N GLU A 232 12.93 11.25 -23.09
CA GLU A 232 12.34 12.18 -24.08
C GLU A 232 11.07 12.81 -23.51
N LEU A 233 10.22 12.02 -22.84
CA LEU A 233 9.05 12.54 -22.12
C LEU A 233 9.44 13.58 -21.06
N GLN A 234 10.53 13.35 -20.34
CA GLN A 234 11.02 14.30 -19.34
C GLN A 234 11.55 15.58 -19.99
N ALA A 235 12.32 15.46 -21.08
CA ALA A 235 12.84 16.62 -21.82
C ALA A 235 11.71 17.48 -22.41
N VAL A 236 10.74 16.85 -23.07
CA VAL A 236 9.56 17.55 -23.63
C VAL A 236 8.74 18.21 -22.52
N ALA A 237 8.56 17.56 -21.37
CA ALA A 237 7.85 18.17 -20.25
C ALA A 237 8.55 19.42 -19.70
N MET A 238 9.89 19.41 -19.62
CA MET A 238 10.67 20.59 -19.21
C MET A 238 10.58 21.72 -20.24
N ARG A 239 10.61 21.38 -21.53
CA ARG A 239 10.43 22.36 -22.61
C ARG A 239 9.05 23.00 -22.55
N ILE A 240 7.99 22.21 -22.42
CA ILE A 240 6.61 22.70 -22.30
C ILE A 240 6.46 23.58 -21.05
N ALA A 241 7.05 23.20 -19.91
CA ALA A 241 7.03 24.02 -18.71
C ALA A 241 7.66 25.39 -18.94
N SER A 242 8.78 25.43 -19.67
CA SER A 242 9.50 26.67 -19.98
C SER A 242 8.71 27.55 -20.95
N ILE A 243 8.15 26.97 -22.02
CA ILE A 243 7.32 27.69 -23.01
C ILE A 243 6.07 28.30 -22.35
N LEU A 244 5.44 27.55 -21.44
CA LEU A 244 4.24 28.00 -20.72
C LEU A 244 4.57 28.88 -19.50
N ASN A 245 5.84 29.16 -19.24
CA ASN A 245 6.34 29.91 -18.09
C ASN A 245 5.80 29.38 -16.74
N ILE A 246 5.75 28.05 -16.59
CA ILE A 246 5.28 27.38 -15.37
C ILE A 246 6.47 27.07 -14.47
N GLU A 247 6.61 27.87 -13.42
CA GLU A 247 7.69 27.71 -12.44
C GLU A 247 7.48 26.51 -11.49
N GLY A 248 8.60 25.98 -10.98
CA GLY A 248 8.61 24.92 -9.98
C GLY A 248 8.17 23.54 -10.47
N PHE A 249 7.95 23.37 -11.78
CA PHE A 249 7.81 22.05 -12.39
C PHE A 249 9.16 21.34 -12.44
N GLN A 250 9.15 20.05 -12.15
CA GLN A 250 10.32 19.18 -12.23
C GLN A 250 9.90 17.88 -12.89
N ALA A 251 10.49 17.57 -14.05
CA ALA A 251 10.31 16.30 -14.73
C ALA A 251 11.07 15.15 -14.03
N SER A 252 10.88 15.02 -12.71
CA SER A 252 11.53 14.00 -11.88
C SER A 252 11.13 12.57 -12.30
N GLY A 253 11.94 11.58 -11.92
CA GLY A 253 11.57 10.17 -12.14
C GLY A 253 10.25 9.78 -11.48
N GLY A 254 9.91 10.40 -10.34
CA GLY A 254 8.62 10.21 -9.67
C GLY A 254 7.45 10.85 -10.43
N TRP A 255 7.67 11.93 -11.16
CA TRP A 255 6.67 12.49 -12.07
C TRP A 255 6.46 11.57 -13.26
N LEU A 256 7.54 11.12 -13.91
CA LEU A 256 7.49 10.21 -15.06
C LEU A 256 6.74 8.91 -14.72
N GLN A 257 7.08 8.25 -13.60
CA GLN A 257 6.36 7.05 -13.14
C GLN A 257 4.85 7.27 -12.99
N LYS A 258 4.45 8.43 -12.44
CA LYS A 258 3.03 8.79 -12.29
C LYS A 258 2.38 9.15 -13.61
N PHE A 259 3.11 9.81 -14.52
CA PHE A 259 2.65 10.13 -15.87
C PHE A 259 2.38 8.85 -16.66
N SER A 260 3.37 7.96 -16.77
CA SER A 260 3.21 6.67 -17.47
C SER A 260 2.08 5.82 -16.89
N ALA A 261 1.95 5.77 -15.56
CA ALA A 261 0.88 5.03 -14.90
C ALA A 261 -0.52 5.63 -15.13
N ARG A 262 -0.64 6.95 -15.32
CA ARG A 262 -1.94 7.59 -15.61
C ARG A 262 -2.38 7.36 -17.05
N HIS A 263 -1.42 7.39 -17.96
CA HIS A 263 -1.65 7.28 -19.41
C HIS A 263 -1.48 5.85 -19.94
N ASN A 264 -1.26 4.87 -19.05
CA ASN A 264 -1.03 3.46 -19.38
C ASN A 264 0.06 3.25 -20.44
N ILE A 265 1.13 4.03 -20.35
CA ILE A 265 2.32 3.92 -21.19
C ILE A 265 3.18 2.78 -20.65
N SER A 266 3.34 1.71 -21.43
CA SER A 266 4.19 0.58 -21.06
C SER A 266 5.63 0.81 -21.54
N ASN A 267 6.59 0.36 -20.74
CA ASN A 267 8.02 0.44 -21.07
C ASN A 267 8.48 -0.73 -21.96
N GLN A 268 7.57 -1.35 -22.71
CA GLN A 268 7.91 -2.50 -23.57
C GLN A 268 8.47 -1.97 -24.89
N PRO A 269 9.65 -2.44 -25.33
CA PRO A 269 10.08 -2.24 -26.71
C PRO A 269 9.00 -2.81 -27.63
N ILE A 270 8.58 -2.05 -28.64
CA ILE A 270 7.82 -2.64 -29.73
C ILE A 270 8.76 -3.66 -30.36
N GLY A 271 8.29 -4.90 -30.53
CA GLY A 271 9.09 -5.95 -31.15
C GLY A 271 9.49 -5.52 -32.56
N GLY A 272 10.81 -5.40 -32.78
CA GLY A 272 11.41 -5.46 -34.11
C GLY A 272 12.17 -4.24 -34.61
N GLU A 273 12.96 -3.50 -33.83
CA GLU A 273 13.86 -2.49 -34.40
C GLU A 273 15.24 -2.46 -33.72
N ASN A 274 16.29 -2.45 -34.53
CA ASN A 274 17.69 -2.64 -34.16
C ASN A 274 18.20 -1.57 -33.19
N SER A 275 18.75 -2.01 -32.06
CA SER A 275 19.32 -1.19 -30.98
C SER A 275 20.54 -0.34 -31.36
N ALA A 276 21.04 -0.42 -32.59
CA ALA A 276 22.31 0.18 -33.01
C ALA A 276 22.16 1.59 -33.60
N GLN A 277 21.06 1.92 -34.28
CA GLN A 277 20.83 3.28 -34.81
C GLN A 277 20.41 4.29 -33.73
N TYR A 278 19.99 3.82 -32.55
CA TYR A 278 19.40 4.66 -31.49
C TYR A 278 20.41 5.46 -30.63
N VAL A 279 21.70 5.15 -30.71
CA VAL A 279 22.71 5.82 -29.89
C VAL A 279 23.09 7.17 -30.49
N GLU A 280 23.27 7.25 -31.81
CA GLU A 280 23.73 8.47 -32.50
C GLU A 280 22.71 9.61 -32.47
N GLU A 281 21.42 9.32 -32.72
CA GLU A 281 20.37 10.36 -32.73
C GLU A 281 20.08 10.90 -31.31
N SER A 282 20.34 10.09 -30.27
CA SER A 282 20.17 10.49 -28.88
C SER A 282 21.27 11.41 -28.36
N ASP A 283 22.46 11.33 -28.92
CA ASP A 283 23.57 12.23 -28.59
C ASP A 283 23.45 13.56 -29.33
N GLN A 284 22.90 13.57 -30.55
CA GLN A 284 22.54 14.80 -31.29
C GLN A 284 21.53 15.66 -30.50
N LEU A 285 20.45 15.04 -29.98
CA LEU A 285 19.45 15.72 -29.15
C LEU A 285 19.98 16.18 -27.79
N ARG A 286 21.04 15.57 -27.26
CA ARG A 286 21.72 16.06 -26.04
C ARG A 286 22.55 17.30 -26.30
N LEU A 287 23.19 17.40 -27.47
CA LEU A 287 23.99 18.55 -27.89
C LEU A 287 23.11 19.78 -28.14
N ASP A 288 21.97 19.62 -28.81
CA ASP A 288 21.07 20.74 -29.11
C ASP A 288 20.36 21.31 -27.87
N ASN A 289 20.11 20.50 -26.84
CA ASN A 289 19.55 20.96 -25.56
C ASN A 289 20.61 21.47 -24.57
N SER A 290 21.91 21.43 -24.91
CA SER A 290 23.01 22.00 -24.11
C SER A 290 23.45 23.39 -24.59
N LEU A 291 22.89 23.88 -25.69
CA LEU A 291 23.25 25.16 -26.34
C LEU A 291 22.16 26.24 -26.24
N LEU A 292 21.16 26.06 -25.36
CA LEU A 292 20.13 27.03 -25.00
C LEU A 292 19.86 26.98 -23.49
#